data_AF-A0A0F8BPT3-F1
#
_entry.id   AF-A0A0F8BPT3-F1
#
_cell.length_a   1.000
_cell.length_b   1.000
_cell.length_c   1.000
_cell.angle_alpha   90.00
_cell.angle_beta   90.00
_cell.angle_gamma   90.00
#
_symmetry.space_group_name_H-M   'P 1'
#
loop_
_entity.id
_entity.type
_entity.pdbx_description
1 polymer ?
#
loop_
_entity_poly.entity_id
_entity_poly.type
_entity_poly.pdbx_seq_one_letter_code
_entity_poly.pdbx_strand_id
1 'polypeptide(L)'
;MMEEKDEIDLFLDSQVKTEKELLQEKCEKTYNAASNQTRRDIMRTVCFLGKKKEELLKEIGLDEAALRFHIEILINSDFLFKDEKGIYRLTELGLKVLPKL
;
A
#
# COMPACT_ATOMS: atom_id res chain seq x y z
N MET A 1 28.65 -11.14 -9.51
CA MET A 1 28.56 -12.16 -8.43
C MET A 1 27.20 -12.80 -8.57
N MET A 2 27.12 -14.12 -8.70
CA MET A 2 25.83 -14.83 -8.72
C MET A 2 25.38 -14.87 -7.26
N GLU A 3 24.26 -14.23 -6.92
CA GLU A 3 23.67 -14.35 -5.58
C GLU A 3 23.27 -15.82 -5.37
N GLU A 4 23.81 -16.43 -4.32
CA GLU A 4 23.45 -17.79 -3.92
C GLU A 4 22.01 -17.73 -3.39
N LYS A 5 21.09 -18.42 -4.07
CA LYS A 5 19.67 -18.44 -3.67
C LYS A 5 19.52 -19.20 -2.36
N ASP A 6 18.83 -18.59 -1.40
CA ASP A 6 18.54 -19.25 -0.12
C ASP A 6 17.30 -20.16 -0.20
N GLU A 7 16.95 -20.83 0.90
CA GLU A 7 15.80 -21.73 0.96
C GLU A 7 14.45 -21.00 0.74
N ILE A 8 14.38 -19.71 1.06
CA ILE A 8 13.19 -18.89 0.85
C ILE A 8 13.06 -18.57 -0.63
N ASP A 9 14.16 -18.18 -1.28
CA ASP A 9 14.20 -17.90 -2.72
C ASP A 9 13.80 -19.15 -3.53
N LEU A 10 14.32 -20.32 -3.17
CA LEU A 10 13.97 -21.59 -3.80
C LEU A 10 12.48 -21.94 -3.60
N PHE A 11 11.93 -21.69 -2.41
CA PHE A 11 10.51 -21.89 -2.13
C PHE A 11 9.63 -20.96 -2.97
N LEU A 12 9.97 -19.67 -3.04
CA LEU A 12 9.23 -18.69 -3.83
C LEU A 12 9.27 -19.00 -5.33
N ASP A 13 10.44 -19.38 -5.86
CA ASP A 13 10.61 -19.73 -7.27
C ASP A 13 9.88 -21.03 -7.66
N SER A 14 9.69 -21.95 -6.71
CA SER A 14 8.96 -23.20 -6.95
C SER A 14 7.45 -23.00 -7.12
N GLN A 15 6.94 -21.83 -6.75
CA GLN A 15 5.52 -21.50 -6.77
C GLN A 15 5.10 -21.00 -8.16
N VAL A 16 4.83 -21.91 -9.09
CA VAL A 16 4.12 -21.57 -10.34
C VAL A 16 2.64 -21.37 -9.99
N LYS A 17 2.23 -20.11 -9.83
CA LYS A 17 0.85 -19.75 -9.49
C LYS A 17 -0.02 -19.66 -10.74
N THR A 18 -1.23 -20.18 -10.64
CA THR A 18 -2.28 -19.99 -11.63
C THR A 18 -2.81 -18.55 -11.59
N GLU A 19 -3.46 -18.10 -12.67
CA GLU A 19 -4.13 -16.79 -12.71
C GLU A 19 -5.14 -16.60 -11.56
N LYS A 20 -5.85 -17.68 -11.19
CA LYS A 20 -6.80 -17.69 -10.08
C LYS A 20 -6.11 -17.41 -8.74
N GLU A 21 -4.98 -18.05 -8.48
CA GLU A 21 -4.22 -17.85 -7.24
C GLU A 21 -3.61 -16.44 -7.18
N LEU A 22 -3.11 -15.93 -8.30
CA LEU A 22 -2.64 -14.54 -8.39
C LEU A 22 -3.75 -13.52 -8.09
N LEU A 23 -4.96 -13.76 -8.61
CA LEU A 23 -6.11 -12.93 -8.33
C LEU A 23 -6.52 -13.01 -6.86
N GLN A 24 -6.53 -14.22 -6.28
CA GLN A 24 -6.84 -14.43 -4.87
C GLN A 24 -5.84 -13.68 -3.97
N GLU A 25 -4.54 -13.79 -4.24
CA GLU A 25 -3.52 -13.05 -3.49
C GLU A 25 -3.70 -11.54 -3.60
N LYS A 26 -4.06 -11.04 -4.78
CA LYS A 26 -4.36 -9.61 -4.96
C LYS A 26 -5.53 -9.19 -4.08
N CYS A 27 -6.63 -9.96 -4.08
CA CYS A 27 -7.79 -9.69 -3.22
C CYS A 27 -7.43 -9.71 -1.73
N GLU A 28 -6.67 -10.71 -1.28
CA GLU A 28 -6.24 -10.84 0.11
C GLU A 28 -5.33 -9.68 0.53
N LYS A 29 -4.37 -9.29 -0.30
CA LYS A 29 -3.50 -8.12 -0.08
C LYS A 29 -4.32 -6.83 0.08
N THR A 30 -5.24 -6.58 -0.85
CA THR A 30 -6.12 -5.41 -0.80
C THR A 30 -6.98 -5.41 0.46
N TYR A 31 -7.58 -6.55 0.82
CA TYR A 31 -8.38 -6.67 2.04
C TYR A 31 -7.55 -6.41 3.31
N ASN A 32 -6.38 -7.03 3.41
CA ASN A 32 -5.47 -6.87 4.54
C ASN A 32 -4.95 -5.42 4.67
N ALA A 33 -4.71 -4.74 3.54
CA ALA A 33 -4.34 -3.34 3.57
C ALA A 33 -5.49 -2.46 4.12
N ALA A 34 -6.73 -2.68 3.70
CA ALA A 34 -7.89 -1.90 4.15
C ALA A 34 -8.33 -2.21 5.60
N SER A 35 -7.99 -3.39 6.14
CA SER A 35 -8.45 -3.84 7.47
C SER A 35 -7.72 -3.15 8.65
N ASN A 36 -6.60 -2.47 8.42
CA ASN A 36 -5.85 -1.76 9.46
C ASN A 36 -6.32 -0.30 9.63
N GLN A 37 -6.51 0.12 10.87
CA GLN A 37 -7.03 1.45 11.20
C GLN A 37 -6.08 2.58 10.77
N THR A 38 -4.79 2.49 11.07
CA THR A 38 -3.77 3.49 10.70
C THR A 38 -3.75 3.75 9.19
N ARG A 39 -3.84 2.69 8.39
CA ARG A 39 -3.92 2.78 6.92
C ARG A 39 -5.20 3.46 6.46
N ARG A 40 -6.34 3.20 7.11
CA ARG A 40 -7.59 3.94 6.84
C ARG A 40 -7.48 5.41 7.19
N ASP A 41 -6.82 5.74 8.29
CA ASP A 41 -6.62 7.13 8.70
C ASP A 41 -5.70 7.85 7.70
N ILE A 42 -4.62 7.21 7.24
CA ILE A 42 -3.81 7.72 6.13
C ILE A 42 -4.66 8.00 4.88
N MET A 43 -5.48 7.04 4.44
CA MET A 43 -6.32 7.23 3.26
C MET A 43 -7.33 8.38 3.42
N ARG A 44 -7.91 8.54 4.61
CA ARG A 44 -8.80 9.68 4.94
C ARG A 44 -8.07 11.01 4.95
N THR A 45 -6.85 11.05 5.49
CA THR A 45 -6.02 12.26 5.53
C THR A 45 -5.58 12.69 4.14
N VAL A 46 -5.17 11.73 3.29
CA VAL A 46 -4.82 12.01 1.89
C VAL A 46 -6.02 12.59 1.13
N CYS A 47 -7.20 11.97 1.30
CA CYS A 47 -8.46 12.39 0.68
C CYS A 47 -8.33 12.62 -0.84
N PHE A 48 -9.26 13.39 -1.44
CA PHE A 48 -9.26 13.72 -2.85
C PHE A 48 -8.13 14.69 -3.26
N LEU A 49 -7.69 15.56 -2.35
CA LEU A 49 -6.72 16.61 -2.66
C LEU A 49 -5.29 16.07 -2.84
N GLY A 50 -4.97 14.97 -2.16
CA GLY A 50 -3.61 14.47 -2.04
C GLY A 50 -2.82 15.24 -0.98
N LYS A 51 -1.76 14.61 -0.46
CA LYS A 51 -0.92 15.17 0.60
C LYS A 51 0.56 14.85 0.38
N LYS A 52 1.44 15.78 0.75
CA LYS A 52 2.88 15.53 0.82
C LYS A 52 3.23 14.71 2.07
N LYS A 53 4.40 14.09 2.05
CA LYS A 53 4.92 13.31 3.18
C LYS A 53 4.97 14.14 4.47
N GLU A 54 5.42 15.38 4.38
CA GLU A 54 5.60 16.26 5.54
C GLU A 54 4.27 16.64 6.18
N GLU A 55 3.20 16.74 5.38
CA GLU A 55 1.84 16.97 5.87
C GLU A 55 1.29 15.73 6.57
N LEU A 56 1.48 14.56 5.97
CA LEU A 56 1.05 13.28 6.54
C LEU A 56 1.73 13.00 7.89
N LEU A 57 3.03 13.28 8.02
CA LEU A 57 3.75 13.13 9.29
C LEU A 57 3.17 14.02 10.40
N LYS A 58 2.80 15.26 10.06
CA LYS A 58 2.22 16.21 11.01
C LYS A 58 0.80 15.84 11.43
N GLU A 59 -0.03 15.39 10.49
CA GLU A 59 -1.45 15.14 10.74
C GLU A 59 -1.71 13.79 11.41
N ILE A 60 -0.92 12.76 11.09
CA ILE A 60 -1.14 11.39 11.60
C ILE A 60 -0.34 11.15 12.88
N GLY A 61 0.73 11.90 13.12
CA GLY A 61 1.54 11.78 14.34
C GLY A 61 2.37 10.49 14.45
N LEU A 62 2.65 9.86 13.31
CA LEU A 62 3.56 8.70 13.23
C LEU A 62 5.00 9.14 13.02
N ASP A 63 5.94 8.29 13.45
CA ASP A 63 7.32 8.42 13.03
C ASP A 63 7.47 8.13 11.51
N GLU A 64 8.59 8.58 10.95
CA GLU A 64 8.84 8.51 9.52
C GLU A 64 8.92 7.07 8.99
N ALA A 65 9.48 6.14 9.77
CA ALA A 65 9.62 4.76 9.36
C ALA A 65 8.27 4.04 9.37
N ALA A 66 7.46 4.25 10.41
CA ALA A 66 6.10 3.71 10.49
C ALA A 66 5.20 4.26 9.37
N LEU A 67 5.27 5.57 9.09
CA LEU A 67 4.51 6.15 7.99
C LEU A 67 4.93 5.54 6.64
N ARG A 68 6.24 5.42 6.40
CA ARG A 68 6.76 4.81 5.16
C ARG A 68 6.26 3.38 4.98
N PHE A 69 6.33 2.56 6.04
CA PHE A 69 5.84 1.19 6.02
C PHE A 69 4.35 1.10 5.65
N HIS A 70 3.51 1.92 6.27
CA HIS A 70 2.08 1.93 5.96
C HIS A 70 1.77 2.42 4.54
N ILE A 71 2.48 3.45 4.07
CA ILE A 71 2.35 3.97 2.71
C ILE A 71 2.76 2.93 1.68
N GLU A 72 3.87 2.22 1.87
CA GLU A 72 4.33 1.18 0.94
C GLU A 72 3.29 0.06 0.80
N ILE A 73 2.69 -0.37 1.91
CA ILE A 73 1.59 -1.36 1.87
C ILE A 73 0.40 -0.83 1.06
N LEU A 74 0.03 0.43 1.25
CA LEU A 74 -1.09 1.05 0.53
C LEU A 74 -0.81 1.21 -0.97
N ILE A 75 0.43 1.53 -1.34
CA ILE A 75 0.85 1.60 -2.76
C ILE A 75 0.83 0.20 -3.38
N ASN A 76 1.43 -0.79 -2.71
CA ASN A 76 1.47 -2.17 -3.19
C ASN A 76 0.08 -2.82 -3.29
N SER A 77 -0.90 -2.29 -2.56
CA SER A 77 -2.29 -2.76 -2.55
C SER A 77 -3.21 -1.92 -3.43
N ASP A 78 -2.65 -1.03 -4.26
CA ASP A 78 -3.34 -0.20 -5.24
C ASP A 78 -4.31 0.82 -4.62
N PHE A 79 -4.07 1.28 -3.38
CA PHE A 79 -4.88 2.34 -2.74
C PHE A 79 -4.29 3.73 -2.92
N LEU A 80 -2.97 3.82 -2.98
CA LEU A 80 -2.24 5.07 -3.13
C LEU A 80 -1.26 5.00 -4.30
N PHE A 81 -0.97 6.15 -4.87
CA PHE A 81 0.21 6.35 -5.71
C PHE A 81 0.89 7.65 -5.33
N LYS A 82 2.18 7.77 -5.66
CA LYS A 82 2.95 9.00 -5.50
C LYS A 82 3.12 9.64 -6.87
N ASP A 83 2.67 10.88 -7.03
CA ASP A 83 2.84 11.60 -8.29
C ASP A 83 4.26 12.14 -8.46
N GLU A 84 4.56 12.68 -9.65
CA GLU A 84 5.88 13.24 -10.00
C GLU A 84 6.30 14.41 -9.09
N LYS A 85 5.35 15.08 -8.45
CA LYS A 85 5.59 16.18 -7.50
C LYS A 85 5.79 15.68 -6.07
N GLY A 86 5.78 14.36 -5.87
CA GLY A 86 5.94 13.69 -4.60
C GLY A 86 4.72 13.73 -3.70
N ILE A 87 3.54 14.02 -4.24
CA ILE A 87 2.27 14.06 -3.51
C ILE A 87 1.65 12.66 -3.55
N TYR A 88 1.25 12.16 -2.38
CA TYR A 88 0.47 10.93 -2.27
C TYR A 88 -0.99 11.22 -2.63
N ARG A 89 -1.55 10.40 -3.54
CA ARG A 89 -2.93 10.51 -4.03
C ARG A 89 -3.62 9.15 -3.98
N LEU A 90 -4.93 9.17 -3.78
CA LEU A 90 -5.75 7.97 -3.87
C LEU A 90 -5.90 7.52 -5.33
N THR A 91 -5.79 6.22 -5.57
CA THR A 91 -6.19 5.59 -6.83
C THR A 91 -7.72 5.53 -6.94
N GLU A 92 -8.25 5.02 -8.06
CA GLU A 92 -9.69 4.74 -8.16
C GLU A 92 -10.19 3.80 -7.06
N LEU A 93 -9.37 2.82 -6.66
CA LEU A 93 -9.69 1.90 -5.57
C LEU A 93 -9.65 2.62 -4.21
N GLY A 94 -8.65 3.47 -3.99
CA GLY A 94 -8.55 4.35 -2.82
C GLY A 94 -9.76 5.26 -2.63
N LEU A 95 -10.31 5.80 -3.72
CA LEU A 95 -11.50 6.64 -3.66
C LEU A 95 -12.77 5.86 -3.29
N LYS A 96 -12.87 4.58 -3.69
CA LYS A 96 -14.05 3.74 -3.38
C LYS A 96 -14.20 3.41 -1.90
N VAL A 97 -13.11 3.46 -1.13
CA VAL A 97 -13.13 3.17 0.31
C VAL A 97 -13.37 4.41 1.18
N LEU A 98 -13.41 5.60 0.59
CA LEU A 98 -13.84 6.79 1.30
C LEU A 98 -15.36 6.71 1.56
N PRO A 99 -15.83 7.20 2.73
CA PRO A 99 -17.26 7.31 2.98
C PRO A 99 -17.89 8.17 1.89
N LYS A 100 -19.05 7.73 1.35
CA LYS A 100 -19.84 8.55 0.43
C LYS A 100 -20.27 9.82 1.18
N LEU A 101 -19.91 10.97 0.64
CA LEU A 101 -20.39 12.28 1.09
C LEU A 101 -21.91 12.38 0.94
#